data_AF-A0A3M0ZIX0-F1
#
_entry.id   AF-A0A3M0ZIX0-F1
#
_cell.length_a   1.000
_cell.length_b   1.000
_cell.length_c   1.000
_cell.angle_alpha   90.00
_cell.angle_beta   90.00
_cell.angle_gamma   90.00
#
_symmetry.space_group_name_H-M   'P 1'
#
loop_
_entity.id
_entity.type
_entity.pdbx_description
1 polymer ?
#
loop_
_entity_poly.entity_id
_entity_poly.type
_entity_poly.pdbx_seq_one_letter_code
_entity_poly.pdbx_strand_id
1 'polypeptide(L)'
;MKKGELFCFCAAVLFLSGCSYLQKKEVRQPTVTEVVREDLTAQDAKEMLKAGAKNWFYGEGLGDTATKVVGSVLFLPYGIYVVGNAALNLAGYKGFYISDALPEPRRKEVKDLYKTVTSIPGRVTATVAGEEFRSEEKIEEDGGFWAEKRIMARIRERKRLEEESRVAHVRDDLYGDDLS
;
A
#
# COMPACT_ATOMS: atom_id res chain seq x y z
N MET A 1 -9.97 41.73 25.76
CA MET A 1 -9.88 40.70 24.71
C MET A 1 -11.05 40.85 23.76
N LYS A 2 -10.77 41.12 22.49
CA LYS A 2 -11.83 41.20 21.47
C LYS A 2 -12.27 39.78 21.12
N LYS A 3 -13.56 39.54 20.86
CA LYS A 3 -14.10 38.20 20.54
C LYS A 3 -13.36 37.49 19.38
N GLY A 4 -12.70 38.23 18.49
CA GLY A 4 -11.85 37.68 17.43
C GLY A 4 -10.51 37.08 17.89
N GLU A 5 -9.93 37.56 18.99
CA GLU A 5 -8.61 37.07 19.47
C GLU A 5 -8.73 35.68 20.13
N LEU A 6 -9.85 35.41 20.79
CA LEU A 6 -10.11 34.11 21.42
C LEU A 6 -10.32 33.00 20.36
N PHE A 7 -10.95 33.33 19.23
CA PHE A 7 -11.22 32.36 18.16
C PHE A 7 -9.94 31.94 17.43
N CYS A 8 -9.03 32.89 17.18
CA CYS A 8 -7.71 32.58 16.61
C CYS A 8 -6.86 31.71 17.55
N PHE A 9 -6.88 31.98 18.85
CA PHE A 9 -6.09 31.20 19.81
C PHE A 9 -6.58 29.75 19.93
N CYS A 10 -7.89 29.52 20.00
CA CYS A 10 -8.44 28.15 20.01
C CYS A 10 -8.16 27.40 18.71
N ALA A 11 -8.26 28.05 17.55
CA ALA A 11 -7.92 27.43 16.28
C ALA A 11 -6.43 27.04 16.23
N ALA A 12 -5.52 27.92 16.69
CA ALA A 12 -4.08 27.64 16.72
C ALA A 12 -3.73 26.47 17.66
N VAL A 13 -4.34 26.37 18.85
CA VAL A 13 -4.09 25.27 19.80
C VAL A 13 -4.62 23.93 19.25
N LEU A 14 -5.76 23.92 18.57
CA LEU A 14 -6.30 22.72 17.91
C LEU A 14 -5.42 22.27 16.72
N PHE A 15 -4.89 23.21 15.94
CA PHE A 15 -3.97 22.89 14.84
C PHE A 15 -2.61 22.39 15.34
N LEU A 16 -2.05 22.98 16.41
CA LEU A 16 -0.73 22.60 16.94
C LEU A 16 -0.76 21.24 17.67
N SER A 17 -1.86 20.91 18.36
CA SER A 17 -2.00 19.61 19.04
C SER A 17 -2.17 18.44 18.07
N GLY A 18 -2.72 18.66 16.87
CA GLY A 18 -2.84 17.65 15.82
C GLY A 18 -1.50 17.15 15.26
N CYS A 19 -0.45 17.99 15.28
CA CYS A 19 0.86 17.62 14.75
C CYS A 19 1.56 16.55 15.59
N SER A 20 1.33 16.48 16.90
CA SER A 20 1.96 15.48 17.77
C SER A 20 1.38 14.06 17.61
N TYR A 21 0.18 13.94 17.03
CA TYR A 21 -0.47 12.64 16.82
C TYR A 21 -0.10 12.00 15.47
N LEU A 22 0.56 12.76 14.58
CA LEU A 22 1.02 12.26 13.29
C LEU A 22 2.23 11.33 13.47
N GLN A 23 1.95 10.04 13.61
CA GLN A 23 2.97 9.01 13.56
C GLN A 23 3.47 8.85 12.12
N LYS A 24 4.75 9.15 11.91
CA LYS A 24 5.45 8.76 10.69
C LYS A 24 5.42 7.24 10.58
N LYS A 25 5.25 6.71 9.37
CA LYS A 25 5.27 5.25 9.17
C LYS A 25 6.68 4.73 9.50
N GLU A 26 6.83 4.12 10.67
CA GLU A 26 8.11 3.60 11.19
C GLU A 26 8.46 2.31 10.42
N VAL A 27 9.22 2.47 9.32
CA VAL A 27 10.07 1.46 8.65
C VAL A 27 9.40 0.40 7.70
N ARG A 28 10.00 0.29 6.50
CA ARG A 28 10.01 -0.83 5.51
C ARG A 28 8.70 -1.26 4.82
N GLN A 29 7.98 -0.33 4.21
CA GLN A 29 7.38 -0.68 2.91
C GLN A 29 7.99 0.27 1.90
N PRO A 30 8.71 -0.23 0.88
CA PRO A 30 9.31 0.65 -0.11
C PRO A 30 8.14 1.45 -0.69
N THR A 31 8.20 2.77 -0.49
CA THR A 31 7.18 3.63 -1.10
C THR A 31 7.20 3.38 -2.60
N VAL A 32 6.07 3.55 -3.31
CA VAL A 32 6.05 3.38 -4.78
C VAL A 32 7.18 4.19 -5.42
N THR A 33 7.54 5.33 -4.85
CA THR A 33 8.69 6.15 -5.23
C THR A 33 10.06 5.54 -4.94
N GLU A 34 10.24 4.75 -3.88
CA GLU A 34 11.48 4.00 -3.62
C GLU A 34 11.57 2.74 -4.49
N VAL A 35 10.46 2.06 -4.74
CA VAL A 35 10.35 0.97 -5.72
C VAL A 35 10.74 1.52 -7.11
N VAL A 36 10.18 2.65 -7.52
CA VAL A 36 10.50 3.33 -8.80
C VAL A 36 11.95 3.85 -8.86
N ARG A 37 12.64 3.99 -7.73
CA ARG A 37 14.07 4.37 -7.69
C ARG A 37 15.01 3.19 -7.86
N GLU A 38 14.59 1.97 -7.57
CA GLU A 38 15.31 0.77 -8.02
C GLU A 38 14.96 0.50 -9.48
N ASP A 39 15.89 -0.08 -10.25
CA ASP A 39 15.70 -0.43 -11.67
C ASP A 39 14.58 -1.48 -11.85
N LEU A 40 13.32 -1.06 -11.71
CA LEU A 40 12.20 -1.88 -12.14
C LEU A 40 12.20 -1.90 -13.65
N THR A 41 12.37 -3.11 -14.18
CA THR A 41 12.14 -3.33 -15.59
C THR A 41 10.67 -3.04 -15.89
N ALA A 42 10.38 -2.57 -17.12
CA ALA A 42 9.02 -2.35 -17.56
C ALA A 42 8.14 -3.62 -17.44
N GLN A 43 8.78 -4.80 -17.52
CA GLN A 43 8.12 -6.09 -17.32
C GLN A 43 7.68 -6.29 -15.86
N ASP A 44 8.54 -5.99 -14.90
CA ASP A 44 8.21 -6.12 -13.47
C ASP A 44 7.09 -5.13 -13.09
N ALA A 45 7.15 -3.89 -13.58
CA ALA A 45 6.10 -2.91 -13.35
C ALA A 45 4.75 -3.35 -13.93
N LYS A 46 4.74 -3.92 -15.14
CA LYS A 46 3.53 -4.49 -15.76
C LYS A 46 2.99 -5.66 -14.94
N GLU A 47 3.85 -6.49 -14.38
CA GLU A 47 3.45 -7.61 -13.55
C GLU A 47 2.88 -7.16 -12.20
N MET A 48 3.53 -6.18 -11.53
CA MET A 48 2.98 -5.54 -10.33
C MET A 48 1.59 -4.99 -10.60
N LEU A 49 1.44 -4.20 -11.67
CA LEU A 49 0.16 -3.59 -12.02
C LEU A 49 -0.90 -4.66 -12.31
N LYS A 50 -0.54 -5.72 -13.02
CA LYS A 50 -1.44 -6.84 -13.31
C LYS A 50 -1.85 -7.57 -12.03
N ALA A 51 -0.92 -7.81 -11.11
CA ALA A 51 -1.19 -8.44 -9.82
C ALA A 51 -2.11 -7.56 -8.97
N GLY A 52 -1.79 -6.28 -8.81
CA GLY A 52 -2.61 -5.32 -8.07
C GLY A 52 -4.00 -5.16 -8.68
N ALA A 53 -4.12 -5.09 -10.01
CA ALA A 53 -5.41 -5.04 -10.69
C ALA A 53 -6.23 -6.31 -10.44
N LYS A 54 -5.64 -7.50 -10.57
CA LYS A 54 -6.33 -8.76 -10.27
C LYS A 54 -6.78 -8.82 -8.81
N ASN A 55 -5.92 -8.44 -7.88
CA ASN A 55 -6.22 -8.42 -6.45
C ASN A 55 -7.31 -7.40 -6.10
N TRP A 56 -7.36 -6.27 -6.81
CA TRP A 56 -8.40 -5.26 -6.64
C TRP A 56 -9.75 -5.71 -7.21
N PHE A 57 -9.79 -6.20 -8.45
CA PHE A 57 -11.02 -6.59 -9.15
C PHE A 57 -11.64 -7.87 -8.60
N TYR A 58 -10.83 -8.85 -8.22
CA TYR A 58 -11.27 -10.17 -7.79
C TYR A 58 -11.11 -10.41 -6.28
N GLY A 59 -10.67 -9.40 -5.53
CA GLY A 59 -10.58 -9.43 -4.07
C GLY A 59 -11.51 -8.42 -3.41
N GLU A 60 -11.21 -8.04 -2.17
CA GLU A 60 -12.04 -7.09 -1.40
C GLU A 60 -11.89 -5.63 -1.87
N GLY A 61 -10.89 -5.32 -2.70
CA GLY A 61 -10.55 -3.95 -3.10
C GLY A 61 -11.68 -3.21 -3.83
N LEU A 62 -12.42 -3.92 -4.69
CA LEU A 62 -13.57 -3.35 -5.38
C LEU A 62 -14.70 -2.98 -4.41
N GLY A 63 -15.02 -3.86 -3.46
CA GLY A 63 -16.06 -3.60 -2.47
C GLY A 63 -15.66 -2.50 -1.49
N ASP A 64 -14.41 -2.48 -1.06
CA ASP A 64 -13.86 -1.40 -0.24
C ASP A 64 -13.96 -0.04 -0.96
N THR A 65 -13.63 0.00 -2.24
CA THR A 65 -13.75 1.22 -3.07
C THR A 65 -15.21 1.63 -3.22
N ALA A 66 -16.10 0.69 -3.52
CA ALA A 66 -17.54 0.96 -3.66
C ALA A 66 -18.13 1.51 -2.36
N THR A 67 -17.83 0.89 -1.21
CA THR A 67 -18.27 1.36 0.11
C THR A 67 -17.75 2.76 0.40
N LYS A 68 -16.49 3.04 0.06
CA LYS A 68 -15.91 4.38 0.25
C LYS A 68 -16.60 5.44 -0.60
N VAL A 69 -16.85 5.15 -1.88
CA VAL A 69 -17.53 6.07 -2.81
C VAL A 69 -18.97 6.32 -2.36
N VAL A 70 -19.74 5.25 -2.11
CA VAL A 70 -21.13 5.36 -1.65
C VAL A 70 -21.20 6.12 -0.32
N GLY A 71 -20.32 5.79 0.63
CA GLY A 71 -20.23 6.49 1.92
C GLY A 71 -19.91 7.97 1.75
N SER A 72 -19.03 8.32 0.81
CA SER A 72 -18.66 9.72 0.53
C SER A 72 -19.81 10.52 -0.08
N VAL A 73 -20.64 9.88 -0.91
CA VAL A 73 -21.82 10.50 -1.53
C VAL A 73 -22.96 10.66 -0.52
N LEU A 74 -23.23 9.63 0.28
CA LEU A 74 -24.32 9.66 1.27
C LEU A 74 -23.97 10.50 2.51
N PHE A 75 -22.69 10.59 2.86
CA PHE A 75 -22.22 11.30 4.04
C PHE A 75 -20.94 12.07 3.72
N LEU A 76 -21.10 13.30 3.24
CA LEU A 76 -20.01 14.18 2.80
C LEU A 76 -18.85 14.32 3.81
N PRO A 77 -19.07 14.37 5.15
CA PRO A 77 -17.95 14.35 6.11
C PRO A 77 -17.06 13.12 6.01
N TYR A 78 -17.59 11.95 5.65
CA TYR A 78 -16.79 10.75 5.41
C TYR A 78 -15.92 10.87 4.16
N GLY A 79 -16.38 11.57 3.13
CA GLY A 79 -15.54 11.89 1.96
C GLY A 79 -14.30 12.68 2.33
N ILE A 80 -14.44 13.71 3.19
CA ILE A 80 -13.31 14.49 3.71
C ILE A 80 -12.35 13.58 4.49
N TYR A 81 -12.89 12.67 5.31
CA TYR A 81 -12.10 11.69 6.05
C TYR A 81 -11.31 10.73 5.14
N VAL A 82 -11.92 10.23 4.06
CA VAL A 82 -11.24 9.35 3.08
C VAL A 82 -10.14 10.10 2.35
N VAL A 83 -10.42 11.31 1.86
CA VAL A 83 -9.43 12.16 1.16
C VAL A 83 -8.30 12.55 2.09
N GLY A 84 -8.60 12.91 3.34
CA GLY A 84 -7.59 13.22 4.35
C GLY A 84 -6.66 12.03 4.60
N ASN A 85 -7.21 10.83 4.75
CA ASN A 85 -6.41 9.61 4.90
C ASN A 85 -5.56 9.29 3.66
N ALA A 86 -6.08 9.51 2.46
CA ALA A 86 -5.31 9.38 1.23
C ALA A 86 -4.13 10.37 1.19
N ALA A 87 -4.37 11.64 1.56
CA ALA A 87 -3.33 12.65 1.64
C ALA A 87 -2.24 12.31 2.67
N LEU A 88 -2.63 11.80 3.85
CA LEU A 88 -1.70 11.32 4.87
C LEU A 88 -0.83 10.18 4.36
N ASN A 89 -1.44 9.17 3.71
CA ASN A 89 -0.70 8.04 3.16
C ASN A 89 0.28 8.47 2.06
N LEU A 90 -0.12 9.41 1.17
CA LEU A 90 0.76 9.98 0.14
C LEU A 90 1.93 10.79 0.75
N ALA A 91 1.68 11.46 1.87
CA ALA A 91 2.71 12.18 2.62
C ALA A 91 3.59 11.26 3.49
N GLY A 92 3.38 9.94 3.45
CA GLY A 92 4.17 8.95 4.21
C GLY A 92 3.78 8.81 5.69
N TYR A 93 2.63 9.35 6.09
CA TYR A 93 2.07 9.19 7.43
C TYR A 93 1.12 8.00 7.48
N LYS A 94 0.91 7.44 8.69
CA LYS A 94 -0.14 6.44 8.90
C LYS A 94 -1.50 7.12 8.77
N GLY A 95 -2.41 6.50 8.02
CA GLY A 95 -3.82 6.90 8.02
C GLY A 95 -4.42 6.80 9.42
N PHE A 96 -5.34 7.71 9.72
CA PHE A 96 -6.14 7.72 10.94
C PHE A 96 -7.43 6.91 10.70
N TYR A 97 -7.53 5.74 11.34
CA TYR A 97 -8.72 4.91 11.28
C TYR A 97 -9.44 4.86 12.63
N ILE A 98 -10.74 5.16 12.63
CA ILE A 98 -11.58 5.11 13.86
C ILE A 98 -11.56 3.70 14.47
N SER A 99 -11.48 2.66 13.63
CA SER A 99 -11.38 1.27 14.08
C SER A 99 -10.13 1.00 14.91
N ASP A 100 -9.05 1.73 14.71
CA ASP A 100 -7.81 1.53 15.47
C ASP A 100 -7.90 2.11 16.90
N ALA A 101 -8.82 3.05 17.12
CA ALA A 101 -9.12 3.61 18.44
C ALA A 101 -10.02 2.69 19.30
N LEU A 102 -10.61 1.65 18.72
CA LEU A 102 -11.44 0.69 19.46
C LEU A 102 -10.55 -0.30 20.24
N PRO A 103 -10.95 -0.70 21.46
CA PRO A 103 -10.27 -1.77 22.20
C PRO A 103 -10.50 -3.13 21.54
N GLU A 104 -9.52 -4.04 21.65
CA GLU A 104 -9.76 -5.47 21.40
C GLU A 104 -10.74 -5.97 22.46
N PRO A 105 -11.86 -6.64 22.12
CA PRO A 105 -12.13 -7.44 20.91
C PRO A 105 -12.96 -6.76 19.81
N ARG A 106 -13.54 -5.58 20.08
CA ARG A 106 -14.49 -4.92 19.17
C ARG A 106 -13.85 -4.52 17.85
N ARG A 107 -12.56 -4.18 17.89
CA ARG A 107 -11.78 -3.87 16.69
C ARG A 107 -11.78 -5.03 15.69
N LYS A 108 -11.64 -6.27 16.17
CA LYS A 108 -11.69 -7.47 15.32
C LYS A 108 -13.08 -7.68 14.74
N GLU A 109 -14.13 -7.59 15.54
CA GLU A 109 -15.51 -7.75 15.08
C GLU A 109 -15.89 -6.75 13.98
N VAL A 110 -15.52 -5.48 14.14
CA VAL A 110 -15.76 -4.45 13.13
C VAL A 110 -14.98 -4.74 11.84
N LYS A 111 -13.73 -5.20 11.96
CA LYS A 111 -12.91 -5.58 10.79
C LYS A 111 -13.51 -6.78 10.06
N ASP A 112 -13.96 -7.81 10.78
CA ASP A 112 -14.54 -9.02 10.18
C ASP A 112 -15.88 -8.72 9.50
N LEU A 113 -16.72 -7.90 10.12
CA LEU A 113 -17.97 -7.43 9.50
C LEU A 113 -17.69 -6.61 8.24
N TYR A 114 -16.72 -5.69 8.31
CA TYR A 114 -16.32 -4.89 7.16
C TYR A 114 -15.86 -5.76 6.00
N LYS A 115 -14.93 -6.69 6.26
CA LYS A 115 -14.44 -7.68 5.29
C LYS A 115 -15.59 -8.49 4.65
N THR A 116 -16.55 -8.90 5.47
CA THR A 116 -17.71 -9.65 4.98
C THR A 116 -18.47 -8.84 3.93
N VAL A 117 -18.76 -7.57 4.22
CA VAL A 117 -19.50 -6.67 3.31
C VAL A 117 -18.67 -6.35 2.06
N THR A 118 -17.39 -6.00 2.21
CA THR A 118 -16.53 -5.63 1.09
C THR A 118 -16.12 -6.81 0.21
N SER A 119 -16.18 -8.04 0.72
CA SER A 119 -15.89 -9.23 -0.09
C SER A 119 -17.00 -9.57 -1.10
N ILE A 120 -18.24 -9.13 -0.87
CA ILE A 120 -19.39 -9.52 -1.71
C ILE A 120 -19.19 -9.08 -3.16
N PRO A 121 -18.88 -7.80 -3.48
CA PRO A 121 -18.65 -7.39 -4.86
C PRO A 121 -17.51 -8.16 -5.52
N GLY A 122 -16.40 -8.38 -4.81
CA GLY A 122 -15.25 -9.13 -5.33
C GLY A 122 -15.57 -10.60 -5.63
N ARG A 123 -16.38 -11.25 -4.80
CA ARG A 123 -16.84 -12.63 -5.04
C ARG A 123 -17.74 -12.71 -6.27
N VAL A 124 -18.62 -11.72 -6.46
CA VAL A 124 -19.50 -11.65 -7.62
C VAL A 124 -18.67 -11.44 -8.90
N THR A 125 -17.75 -10.49 -8.92
CA THR A 125 -16.90 -10.25 -10.09
C THR A 125 -15.98 -11.42 -10.41
N ALA A 126 -15.37 -12.05 -9.40
CA ALA A 126 -14.56 -13.25 -9.58
C ALA A 126 -15.38 -14.39 -10.20
N THR A 127 -16.58 -14.64 -9.66
CA THR A 127 -17.50 -15.67 -10.16
C THR A 127 -17.91 -15.41 -11.61
N VAL A 128 -18.31 -14.18 -11.95
CA VAL A 128 -18.70 -13.79 -13.32
C VAL A 128 -17.54 -13.93 -14.31
N ALA A 129 -16.32 -13.65 -13.87
CA ALA A 129 -15.11 -13.76 -14.69
C ALA A 129 -14.54 -15.19 -14.76
N GLY A 130 -15.08 -16.15 -13.99
CA GLY A 130 -14.51 -17.49 -13.86
C GLY A 130 -13.12 -17.49 -13.20
N GLU A 131 -12.79 -16.45 -12.43
CA GLU A 131 -11.54 -16.33 -11.69
C GLU A 131 -11.79 -16.66 -10.21
N GLU A 132 -10.74 -17.08 -9.50
CA GLU A 132 -10.87 -17.39 -8.07
C GLU A 132 -10.86 -16.11 -7.24
N PHE A 133 -11.75 -16.04 -6.24
CA PHE A 133 -11.79 -14.93 -5.30
C PHE A 133 -10.47 -14.82 -4.54
N ARG A 134 -9.91 -13.61 -4.46
CA ARG A 134 -8.63 -13.35 -3.80
C ARG A 134 -8.84 -12.75 -2.42
N SER A 135 -8.88 -13.62 -1.40
CA SER A 135 -8.87 -13.21 0.00
C SER A 135 -7.54 -12.55 0.39
N GLU A 136 -7.53 -11.78 1.48
CA GLU A 136 -6.31 -11.18 2.02
C GLU A 136 -5.22 -12.22 2.30
N GLU A 137 -5.60 -13.38 2.86
CA GLU A 137 -4.70 -14.51 3.12
C GLU A 137 -4.03 -15.02 1.84
N LYS A 138 -4.82 -15.20 0.78
CA LYS A 138 -4.31 -15.64 -0.52
C LYS A 138 -3.39 -14.61 -1.17
N ILE A 139 -3.75 -13.33 -1.06
CA ILE A 139 -2.92 -12.22 -1.55
C ILE A 139 -1.58 -12.19 -0.81
N GLU A 140 -1.57 -12.43 0.50
CA GLU A 140 -0.35 -12.46 1.29
C GLU A 140 0.54 -13.66 0.95
N GLU A 141 -0.05 -14.83 0.75
CA GLU A 141 0.61 -16.04 0.25
C GLU A 141 1.24 -15.82 -1.13
N ASP A 142 0.54 -15.09 -2.01
CA ASP A 142 0.99 -14.68 -3.34
C ASP A 142 2.09 -13.60 -3.34
N GLY A 143 2.62 -13.25 -2.17
CA GLY A 143 3.69 -12.28 -2.04
C GLY A 143 3.24 -10.82 -1.88
N GLY A 144 1.98 -10.61 -1.50
CA GLY A 144 1.39 -9.31 -1.20
C GLY A 144 0.55 -8.74 -2.35
N PHE A 145 -0.10 -7.60 -2.09
CA PHE A 145 -1.06 -6.98 -3.01
C PHE A 145 -0.46 -6.65 -4.39
N TRP A 146 0.81 -6.24 -4.44
CA TRP A 146 1.49 -5.96 -5.70
C TRP A 146 2.47 -7.08 -6.14
N ALA A 147 2.37 -8.27 -5.53
CA ALA A 147 3.35 -9.35 -5.67
C ALA A 147 4.81 -8.93 -5.33
N GLU A 148 4.95 -7.96 -4.42
CA GLU A 148 6.22 -7.30 -4.08
C GLU A 148 7.29 -8.30 -3.64
N LYS A 149 6.93 -9.29 -2.81
CA LYS A 149 7.89 -10.28 -2.31
C LYS A 149 8.52 -11.08 -3.46
N ARG A 150 7.71 -11.47 -4.46
CA ARG A 150 8.17 -12.23 -5.64
C ARG A 150 9.04 -11.39 -6.57
N ILE A 151 8.68 -10.12 -6.77
CA ILE A 151 9.41 -9.23 -7.67
C ILE A 151 10.73 -8.80 -7.05
N MET A 152 10.74 -8.47 -5.75
CA MET A 152 11.97 -8.16 -5.03
C MET A 152 12.94 -9.34 -4.97
N ALA A 153 12.42 -10.58 -4.86
CA ALA A 153 13.26 -11.77 -4.95
C ALA A 153 13.97 -11.86 -6.31
N ARG A 154 13.26 -11.63 -7.42
CA ARG A 154 13.84 -11.60 -8.78
C ARG A 154 14.84 -10.47 -9.00
N ILE A 155 14.55 -9.27 -8.51
CA ILE A 155 15.47 -8.13 -8.60
C ILE A 155 16.77 -8.45 -7.86
N ARG A 156 16.67 -9.02 -6.66
CA ARG A 156 17.84 -9.43 -5.87
C ARG A 156 18.67 -10.50 -6.59
N GLU A 157 18.01 -11.46 -7.22
CA GLU A 157 18.68 -12.51 -8.00
C GLU A 157 19.41 -11.95 -9.24
N ARG A 158 18.77 -11.04 -10.00
CA ARG A 158 19.43 -10.35 -11.12
C ARG A 158 20.65 -9.56 -10.67
N LYS A 159 20.54 -8.78 -9.59
CA LYS A 159 21.67 -8.01 -9.04
C LYS A 159 22.82 -8.93 -8.66
N ARG A 160 22.52 -10.09 -8.07
CA ARG A 160 23.54 -11.10 -7.74
C ARG A 160 24.25 -11.64 -8.99
N LEU A 161 23.50 -12.01 -10.02
CA LEU A 161 24.06 -12.54 -11.27
C LEU A 161 24.88 -11.49 -12.03
N GLU A 162 24.45 -10.23 -12.01
CA GLU A 162 25.18 -9.12 -12.63
C GLU A 162 26.51 -8.86 -11.89
N GLU A 163 26.51 -8.92 -10.56
CA GLU A 163 27.72 -8.79 -9.75
C GLU A 163 28.70 -9.97 -10.00
N GLU A 164 28.20 -11.20 -10.05
CA GLU A 164 28.99 -12.40 -10.40
C GLU A 164 29.61 -12.28 -11.81
N SER A 165 28.84 -11.82 -12.79
CA SER A 165 29.31 -11.58 -14.17
C SER A 165 30.39 -10.50 -14.23
N ARG A 166 30.19 -9.38 -13.51
CA ARG A 166 31.17 -8.29 -13.44
C ARG A 166 32.48 -8.75 -12.83
N VAL A 167 32.43 -9.55 -11.76
CA VAL A 167 33.62 -10.11 -11.11
C VAL A 167 34.35 -11.08 -12.05
N ALA A 168 33.62 -11.92 -12.79
CA ALA A 168 34.20 -12.81 -13.78
C ALA A 168 34.94 -12.04 -14.89
N HIS A 169 34.31 -10.99 -15.43
CA HIS A 169 34.91 -10.16 -16.48
C HIS A 169 36.20 -9.46 -16.01
N VAL A 170 36.21 -8.88 -14.81
CA VAL A 170 37.41 -8.26 -14.22
C VAL A 170 38.52 -9.28 -13.97
N ARG A 171 38.17 -10.53 -13.66
CA ARG A 171 39.16 -11.60 -13.47
C ARG A 171 39.83 -11.96 -14.80
N ASP A 172 39.07 -12.06 -15.88
CA ASP A 172 39.63 -12.38 -17.19
C ASP A 172 40.56 -11.27 -17.71
N ASP A 173 40.24 -9.99 -17.44
CA ASP A 173 41.11 -8.86 -17.78
C ASP A 173 42.44 -8.85 -17.00
N LEU A 174 42.43 -9.30 -15.74
CA LEU A 174 43.62 -9.29 -14.87
C LEU A 174 44.57 -10.47 -15.11
N TYR A 175 44.08 -11.59 -15.63
CA TYR A 175 44.85 -12.83 -15.76
C TYR A 175 44.91 -13.37 -17.19
N GLY A 176 44.31 -12.69 -18.18
CA GLY A 176 44.18 -13.16 -19.56
C GLY A 176 45.43 -13.05 -20.42
N ASP A 177 46.31 -12.07 -20.17
CA ASP A 177 47.46 -11.80 -21.05
C ASP A 177 48.72 -12.63 -20.72
N ASP A 178 48.81 -13.24 -19.53
CA ASP A 178 50.01 -13.98 -19.09
C ASP A 178 50.01 -15.47 -19.50
N LEU A 179 48.99 -15.94 -20.23
CA LEU A 179 48.82 -17.34 -20.64
C LEU A 179 48.91 -17.59 -22.16
N SER A 180 49.24 -16.58 -22.96
CA SER A 180 49.50 -16.70 -24.41
C SER A 180 50.99 -16.56 -24.74
#